data_AF-A0A353HRD8-F1
#
_entry.id   AF-A0A353HRD8-F1
#
_cell.length_a   1.000
_cell.length_b   1.000
_cell.length_c   1.000
_cell.angle_alpha   90.00
_cell.angle_beta   90.00
_cell.angle_gamma   90.00
#
_symmetry.space_group_name_H-M   'P 1'
#
loop_
_entity.id
_entity.type
_entity.pdbx_description
1 polymer ?
#
loop_
_entity_poly.entity_id
_entity_poly.type
_entity_poly.pdbx_seq_one_letter_code
_entity_poly.pdbx_strand_id
1 'polypeptide(L)'
;MDAINARIELLLGRDYLIGHAYFIRVSDPVALKACFCKKILPLLAEYFYGDPGRIGLVLGRSFVRLKHGPGLPKVRFASIDYDAGDLDQARLYEIVPEDEIDIEKAVAELMRGIDTHAGAV
;
A
#
# COMPACT_ATOMS: atom_id res chain seq x y z
N MET A 1 -10.59 -9.97 4.37
CA MET A 1 -9.14 -10.25 4.53
C MET A 1 -8.56 -10.89 3.27
N ASP A 2 -9.38 -11.65 2.54
CA ASP A 2 -8.97 -12.41 1.36
C ASP A 2 -8.27 -11.58 0.29
N ALA A 3 -8.74 -10.35 0.01
CA ALA A 3 -8.09 -9.43 -0.93
C ALA A 3 -6.62 -9.12 -0.56
N ILE A 4 -6.40 -8.80 0.72
CA ILE A 4 -5.08 -8.42 1.24
C ILE A 4 -4.17 -9.64 1.21
N ASN A 5 -4.65 -10.77 1.74
CA ASN A 5 -3.87 -12.00 1.81
C ASN A 5 -3.56 -12.58 0.43
N ALA A 6 -4.46 -12.50 -0.56
CA ALA A 6 -4.17 -12.91 -1.92
C ALA A 6 -3.04 -12.08 -2.56
N ARG A 7 -3.03 -10.76 -2.33
CA ARG A 7 -1.96 -9.86 -2.83
C ARG A 7 -0.63 -10.10 -2.11
N ILE A 8 -0.66 -10.34 -0.80
CA ILE A 8 0.52 -10.72 -0.02
C ILE A 8 1.08 -12.06 -0.47
N GLU A 9 0.22 -13.07 -0.68
CA GLU A 9 0.64 -14.40 -1.16
C GLU A 9 1.39 -14.29 -2.49
N LEU A 10 0.90 -13.45 -3.41
CA LEU A 10 1.55 -13.23 -4.70
C LEU A 10 2.91 -12.53 -4.57
N LEU A 11 3.07 -11.62 -3.62
CA LEU A 11 4.28 -10.79 -3.48
C LEU A 11 5.36 -11.40 -2.58
N LEU A 12 4.97 -12.17 -1.56
CA LEU A 12 5.86 -12.66 -0.49
C LEU A 12 5.70 -14.17 -0.23
N GLY A 13 4.60 -14.78 -0.64
CA GLY A 13 4.28 -16.18 -0.37
C GLY A 13 3.35 -16.38 0.84
N ARG A 14 3.00 -17.65 1.09
CA ARG A 14 2.00 -18.06 2.09
C ARG A 14 2.41 -17.85 3.55
N ASP A 15 3.70 -17.74 3.83
CA ASP A 15 4.19 -17.61 5.20
C ASP A 15 3.96 -16.20 5.79
N TYR A 16 3.55 -15.25 4.95
CA TYR A 16 3.38 -13.84 5.32
C TYR A 16 1.91 -13.40 5.45
N LEU A 17 0.96 -14.33 5.38
CA LEU A 17 -0.46 -13.98 5.42
C LEU A 17 -0.85 -13.37 6.77
N ILE A 18 -1.70 -12.35 6.71
CA ILE A 18 -2.15 -11.64 7.90
C ILE A 18 -3.34 -12.40 8.51
N GLY A 19 -3.20 -12.77 9.78
CA GLY A 19 -4.26 -13.41 10.55
C GLY A 19 -5.42 -12.47 10.90
N HIS A 20 -6.60 -13.03 11.17
CA HIS A 20 -7.80 -12.25 11.47
C HIS A 20 -7.76 -11.50 12.82
N ALA A 21 -6.79 -11.82 13.70
CA ALA A 21 -6.69 -11.27 15.06
C ALA A 21 -6.65 -9.73 15.11
N TYR A 22 -6.07 -9.09 14.09
CA TYR A 22 -6.02 -7.62 14.01
C TYR A 22 -7.39 -6.97 13.95
N PHE A 23 -8.38 -7.64 13.36
CA PHE A 23 -9.71 -7.09 13.06
C PHE A 23 -10.81 -7.51 14.05
N ILE A 24 -10.53 -8.44 14.96
CA ILE A 24 -11.53 -8.96 15.93
C ILE A 24 -12.18 -7.85 16.77
N ARG A 25 -11.44 -6.79 17.10
CA ARG A 25 -11.90 -5.69 17.96
C ARG A 25 -12.26 -4.41 17.19
N VAL A 26 -12.40 -4.49 15.88
CA VAL A 26 -12.79 -3.33 15.06
C VAL A 26 -14.31 -3.24 15.03
N SER A 27 -14.85 -2.19 15.65
CA SER A 27 -16.30 -1.97 15.82
C SER A 27 -16.87 -0.88 14.91
N ASP A 28 -16.02 0.00 14.38
CA ASP A 28 -16.43 1.22 13.70
C ASP A 28 -15.32 1.71 12.73
N PRO A 29 -15.63 2.67 11.83
CA PRO A 29 -14.64 3.20 10.88
C PRO A 29 -13.40 3.82 11.53
N VAL A 30 -13.52 4.44 12.70
CA VAL A 30 -12.40 5.05 13.40
C VAL A 30 -11.44 3.98 13.92
N ALA A 31 -11.98 2.93 14.54
CA ALA A 31 -11.22 1.76 14.98
C ALA A 31 -10.60 1.02 13.78
N LEU A 32 -11.30 0.97 12.64
CA LEU A 32 -10.79 0.37 11.41
C LEU A 32 -9.60 1.15 10.86
N LYS A 33 -9.73 2.49 10.77
CA LYS A 33 -8.63 3.37 10.36
C LYS A 33 -7.42 3.20 11.27
N ALA A 34 -7.64 3.22 12.58
CA ALA A 34 -6.59 3.00 13.56
C ALA A 34 -5.94 1.62 13.42
N CYS A 35 -6.71 0.58 13.10
CA CYS A 35 -6.17 -0.76 12.84
C CYS A 35 -5.22 -0.74 11.62
N PHE A 36 -5.63 -0.12 10.52
CA PHE A 36 -4.77 0.01 9.35
C PHE A 36 -3.52 0.83 9.64
N CYS A 37 -3.65 2.04 10.19
CA CYS A 37 -2.53 2.96 10.40
C CYS A 37 -1.54 2.48 11.46
N LYS A 38 -2.01 1.82 12.53
CA LYS A 38 -1.16 1.47 13.69
C LYS A 38 -0.72 0.02 13.71
N LYS A 39 -1.31 -0.85 12.88
CA LYS A 39 -0.99 -2.28 12.87
C LYS A 39 -0.66 -2.77 11.47
N ILE A 40 -1.55 -2.59 10.50
CA ILE A 40 -1.37 -3.17 9.17
C ILE A 40 -0.29 -2.46 8.37
N LEU A 41 -0.28 -1.12 8.33
CA LEU A 41 0.72 -0.33 7.62
C LEU A 41 2.15 -0.57 8.17
N PRO A 42 2.40 -0.53 9.49
CA PRO A 42 3.70 -0.88 10.05
C PRO A 42 4.14 -2.31 9.70
N LEU A 43 3.23 -3.29 9.80
CA LEU A 43 3.53 -4.69 9.45
C LEU A 43 3.93 -4.84 7.99
N LEU A 44 3.20 -4.21 7.07
CA LEU A 44 3.54 -4.24 5.65
C LEU A 44 4.84 -3.47 5.35
N ALA A 45 5.12 -2.39 6.07
CA ALA A 45 6.41 -1.70 5.97
C ALA A 45 7.57 -2.62 6.39
N GLU A 46 7.41 -3.43 7.42
CA GLU A 46 8.40 -4.46 7.79
C GLU A 46 8.54 -5.53 6.71
N TYR A 47 7.42 -6.05 6.18
CA TYR A 47 7.43 -7.08 5.14
C TYR A 47 8.08 -6.63 3.83
N PHE A 48 7.91 -5.35 3.47
CA PHE A 48 8.43 -4.78 2.23
C PHE A 48 9.67 -3.90 2.43
N TYR A 49 10.37 -4.03 3.57
CA TYR A 49 11.60 -3.28 3.86
C TYR A 49 11.46 -1.77 3.66
N GLY A 50 10.29 -1.22 4.00
CA GLY A 50 9.97 0.20 3.91
C GLY A 50 9.60 0.69 2.51
N ASP A 51 9.34 -0.18 1.53
CA ASP A 51 8.90 0.20 0.17
C ASP A 51 7.39 0.53 0.12
N PRO A 52 6.97 1.81 0.06
CA PRO A 52 5.56 2.16 0.06
C PRO A 52 4.88 1.77 -1.25
N GLY A 53 5.62 1.66 -2.36
CA GLY A 53 5.07 1.23 -3.64
C GLY A 53 4.48 -0.18 -3.54
N ARG A 54 5.20 -1.11 -2.90
CA ARG A 54 4.71 -2.48 -2.64
C ARG A 54 3.52 -2.51 -1.68
N ILE A 55 3.53 -1.67 -0.64
CA ILE A 55 2.36 -1.49 0.24
C ILE A 55 1.14 -1.05 -0.59
N GLY A 56 1.33 -0.13 -1.54
CA GLY A 56 0.28 0.35 -2.44
C GLY A 56 -0.26 -0.74 -3.37
N LEU A 57 0.54 -1.74 -3.75
CA LEU A 57 0.06 -2.90 -4.51
C LEU A 57 -0.89 -3.77 -3.67
N VAL A 58 -0.70 -3.82 -2.35
CA VAL A 58 -1.54 -4.61 -1.43
C VAL A 58 -2.79 -3.82 -1.03
N LEU A 59 -2.63 -2.57 -0.59
CA LEU A 59 -3.69 -1.77 0.05
C LEU A 59 -4.38 -0.78 -0.88
N GLY A 60 -3.76 -0.41 -2.00
CA GLY A 60 -4.27 0.59 -2.94
C GLY A 60 -3.85 2.02 -2.63
N ARG A 61 -4.30 2.95 -3.48
CA ARG A 61 -3.84 4.35 -3.53
C ARG A 61 -4.35 5.22 -2.38
N SER A 62 -5.39 4.78 -1.68
CA SER A 62 -5.89 5.49 -0.50
C SER A 62 -4.91 5.46 0.69
N PHE A 63 -3.96 4.52 0.71
CA PHE A 63 -2.92 4.44 1.75
C PHE A 63 -1.54 4.90 1.29
N VAL A 64 -1.32 4.99 -0.03
CA VAL A 64 -0.02 5.30 -0.62
C VAL A 64 -0.19 6.21 -1.84
N ARG A 65 0.57 7.30 -1.90
CA ARG A 65 0.55 8.23 -3.04
C ARG A 65 1.92 8.39 -3.70
N LEU A 66 1.90 8.77 -4.97
CA LEU A 66 3.11 9.12 -5.73
C LEU A 66 3.65 10.46 -5.19
N LYS A 67 4.88 10.43 -4.69
CA LYS A 67 5.63 11.61 -4.20
C LYS A 67 6.54 12.18 -5.28
N HIS A 68 7.15 11.32 -6.08
CA HIS A 68 8.02 11.69 -7.19
C HIS A 68 7.76 10.81 -8.40
N GLY A 69 7.82 11.38 -9.60
CA GLY A 69 7.66 10.65 -10.85
C GLY A 69 7.28 11.55 -12.03
N PRO A 70 6.97 10.95 -13.20
CA PRO A 70 6.62 11.70 -14.40
C PRO A 70 5.45 12.66 -14.17
N GLY A 71 5.63 13.93 -14.53
CA GLY A 71 4.61 14.98 -14.37
C GLY A 71 4.58 15.66 -13.00
N LEU A 72 5.47 15.29 -12.07
CA LEU A 72 5.66 15.99 -10.79
C LEU A 72 6.89 16.90 -10.83
N PRO A 73 6.99 17.91 -9.92
CA PRO A 73 8.18 18.74 -9.81
C PRO A 73 9.45 17.91 -9.68
N LYS A 74 10.42 18.14 -10.58
CA LYS A 74 11.71 17.45 -10.55
C LYS A 74 12.53 17.92 -9.35
N VAL A 75 13.03 16.98 -8.56
CA VAL A 75 14.05 17.25 -7.55
C VAL A 75 15.38 17.25 -8.27
N ARG A 76 16.18 18.29 -8.11
CA ARG A 76 17.52 18.33 -8.70
C ARG A 76 18.47 17.56 -7.82
N PHE A 77 19.10 16.52 -8.37
CA PHE A 77 20.23 15.87 -7.73
C PHE A 77 21.41 16.84 -7.61
N ALA A 78 22.31 16.57 -6.65
CA ALA A 78 23.57 17.26 -6.56
C ALA A 78 24.41 16.99 -7.82
N SER A 79 25.17 17.98 -8.27
CA SER A 79 26.03 17.85 -9.44
C SER A 79 27.27 17.04 -9.09
N ILE A 80 27.30 15.78 -9.51
CA ILE A 80 28.45 14.87 -9.41
C ILE A 80 28.70 14.21 -10.78
N ASP A 81 29.89 13.63 -10.97
CA ASP A 81 30.23 12.86 -12.18
C ASP A 81 29.62 11.44 -12.10
N TYR A 82 28.28 11.39 -12.20
CA TYR A 82 27.49 10.17 -12.17
C TYR A 82 26.30 10.31 -13.12
N ASP A 83 26.08 9.30 -13.97
CA ASP A 83 24.91 9.26 -14.85
C ASP A 83 23.67 8.79 -14.08
N ALA A 84 22.76 9.73 -13.84
CA ALA A 84 21.50 9.52 -13.13
C ALA A 84 20.29 9.40 -14.07
N GLY A 85 20.50 9.12 -15.36
CA GLY A 85 19.45 9.14 -16.37
C GLY A 85 18.26 8.20 -16.11
N ASP A 86 18.50 7.07 -15.42
CA ASP A 86 17.46 6.12 -14.99
C ASP A 86 16.63 6.64 -13.81
N LEU A 87 17.24 7.43 -12.93
CA LEU A 87 16.57 8.02 -11.75
C LEU A 87 15.51 9.06 -12.14
N ASP A 88 15.62 9.65 -13.32
CA ASP A 88 14.68 10.66 -13.84
C ASP A 88 13.28 10.10 -14.12
N GLN A 89 13.16 8.78 -14.28
CA GLN A 89 11.89 8.06 -14.46
C GLN A 89 11.43 7.34 -13.18
N ALA A 90 12.25 7.39 -12.12
CA ALA A 90 11.96 6.68 -10.88
C ALA A 90 10.67 7.21 -10.24
N ARG A 91 9.85 6.28 -9.75
CA ARG A 91 8.63 6.59 -9.00
C ARG A 91 8.90 6.41 -7.53
N LEU A 92 8.86 7.49 -6.77
CA LEU A 92 8.93 7.46 -5.31
C LEU A 92 7.51 7.57 -4.76
N TYR A 93 7.16 6.66 -3.86
CA TYR A 93 5.87 6.66 -3.18
C TYR A 93 6.05 7.02 -1.70
N GLU A 94 4.98 7.51 -1.08
CA GLU A 94 4.91 7.73 0.36
C GLU A 94 3.58 7.24 0.93
N ILE A 95 3.57 6.92 2.23
CA ILE A 95 2.36 6.60 2.97
C ILE A 95 1.56 7.89 3.18
N VAL A 96 0.25 7.82 2.94
CA VAL A 96 -0.67 8.94 3.17
C VAL A 96 -0.82 9.19 4.68
N PRO A 97 -0.74 10.44 5.18
CA PRO A 97 -0.96 10.76 6.60
C PRO A 97 -2.32 10.28 7.12
N GLU A 98 -2.39 9.86 8.40
CA GLU A 98 -3.60 9.26 8.99
C GLU A 98 -4.83 10.19 8.96
N ASP A 99 -4.62 11.49 9.05
CA ASP A 99 -5.65 12.53 8.99
C ASP A 99 -6.18 12.77 7.57
N GLU A 100 -5.40 12.40 6.54
CA GLU A 100 -5.81 12.47 5.13
C GLU A 100 -6.53 11.20 4.63
N ILE A 101 -6.53 10.11 5.43
CA ILE A 101 -7.14 8.83 5.03
C ILE A 101 -8.66 8.85 5.27
N ASP A 102 -9.42 8.78 4.17
CA ASP A 102 -10.82 8.37 4.15
C ASP A 102 -10.92 6.84 4.14
N ILE A 103 -11.21 6.27 5.31
CA ILE A 103 -11.22 4.81 5.49
C ILE A 103 -12.35 4.11 4.73
N GLU A 104 -13.50 4.76 4.56
CA GLU A 104 -14.63 4.15 3.86
C GLU A 104 -14.32 4.03 2.37
N LYS A 105 -13.79 5.11 1.78
CA LYS A 105 -13.28 5.09 0.42
C LYS A 105 -12.14 4.08 0.25
N ALA A 106 -11.20 4.05 1.19
CA ALA A 106 -10.06 3.14 1.13
C ALA A 106 -10.49 1.67 1.10
N VAL A 107 -11.45 1.28 1.95
CA VAL A 107 -11.99 -0.08 1.97
C VAL A 107 -12.76 -0.39 0.68
N ALA A 108 -13.55 0.54 0.18
CA ALA A 108 -14.27 0.36 -1.08
C ALA A 108 -13.31 0.13 -2.26
N GLU A 109 -12.21 0.89 -2.35
CA GLU A 109 -11.17 0.70 -3.35
C GLU A 109 -10.43 -0.64 -3.18
N LEU A 110 -10.12 -1.01 -1.94
CA LEU A 110 -9.43 -2.26 -1.62
C LEU A 110 -10.22 -3.49 -2.13
N MET A 111 -11.55 -3.46 -1.98
CA MET A 111 -12.44 -4.56 -2.39
C MET A 111 -12.70 -4.61 -3.90
N ARG A 112 -12.60 -3.49 -4.63
CA ARG A 112 -12.86 -3.44 -6.09
C ARG A 112 -11.91 -4.26 -6.94
N GLY A 113 -10.70 -4.55 -6.46
CA GLY A 113 -9.69 -5.30 -7.20
C GLY A 113 -9.78 -6.83 -7.05
N ILE A 114 -10.87 -7.37 -6.50
CA ILE A 114 -11.17 -8.80 -6.57
C ILE A 114 -12.17 -8.97 -7.71
N ASP A 115 -11.68 -9.16 -8.94
CA ASP A 115 -12.53 -9.69 -9.99
C ASP A 115 -12.97 -11.09 -9.54
N THR A 116 -14.22 -11.21 -9.11
CA THR A 116 -14.88 -12.50 -8.91
C THR A 116 -15.10 -13.17 -10.27
N HIS A 117 -14.03 -13.67 -10.87
CA HIS A 117 -14.13 -14.83 -11.77
C HIS A 117 -14.05 -16.12 -10.94
N ALA A 118 -14.96 -16.21 -9.96
CA ALA A 118 -15.54 -17.47 -9.55
C ALA A 118 -16.76 -17.69 -10.46
N GLY A 119 -16.52 -18.23 -11.66
CA GLY A 119 -17.60 -18.44 -12.62
C GLY A 119 -17.14 -18.78 -14.02
N ALA A 120 -16.44 -19.91 -14.19
CA ALA A 120 -16.44 -20.64 -15.45
C ALA A 120 -16.00 -22.09 -15.18
N VAL A 121 -17.01 -22.96 -15.09
CA VAL A 121 -17.07 -24.40 -15.40
C VAL A 121 -15.98 -25.33 -14.85
#